data_AF-A0A4Y2PQG1-F1
#
_entry.id   AF-A0A4Y2PQG1-F1
#
_cell.length_a   1.000
_cell.length_b   1.000
_cell.length_c   1.000
_cell.angle_alpha   90.00
_cell.angle_beta   90.00
_cell.angle_gamma   90.00
#
_symmetry.space_group_name_H-M   'P 1'
#
loop_
_entity.id
_entity.type
_entity.pdbx_description
1 polymer ?
#
loop_
_entity_poly.entity_id
_entity_poly.type
_entity_poly.pdbx_seq_one_letter_code
_entity_poly.pdbx_strand_id
1 'polypeptide(L)'
;MTMQGLTSQLRPELYWTLLAGKFWTIPPYSPDLAPSDFHLFRHLKHHLGGNHYSDDEDVKTAVTSWLSEQAASFYEEGIQNLVVRYNKRLSKLGSLLKNGEMYAESENKFGF
;
A
#
# COMPACT_ATOMS: atom_id res chain seq x y z
N MET A 1 22.00 -28.41 -25.49
CA MET A 1 22.07 -27.53 -24.31
C MET A 1 20.65 -27.01 -24.05
N THR A 2 19.82 -27.82 -23.39
CA THR A 2 18.39 -27.56 -23.21
C THR A 2 18.16 -26.90 -21.86
N MET A 3 17.89 -25.60 -21.89
CA MET A 3 17.37 -24.83 -20.76
C MET A 3 15.86 -25.05 -20.66
N GLN A 4 15.43 -26.24 -20.22
CA GLN A 4 14.02 -26.52 -19.95
C GLN A 4 13.94 -27.44 -18.74
N GLY A 5 13.65 -26.89 -17.56
CA GLY A 5 13.46 -27.73 -16.37
C GLY A 5 13.44 -27.03 -15.00
N LEU A 6 13.20 -25.72 -14.91
CA LEU A 6 13.22 -25.02 -13.61
C LEU A 6 11.87 -24.45 -13.15
N THR A 7 10.75 -24.78 -13.80
CA THR A 7 9.44 -24.22 -13.41
C THR A 7 8.30 -25.21 -13.24
N SER A 8 8.50 -26.51 -13.48
CA SER A 8 7.46 -27.50 -13.21
C SER A 8 7.44 -27.87 -11.72
N GLN A 9 6.43 -27.35 -11.02
CA GLN A 9 6.02 -27.63 -9.64
C GLN A 9 6.86 -26.99 -8.53
N LEU A 10 6.58 -25.72 -8.26
CA LEU A 10 6.57 -25.29 -6.86
C LEU A 10 5.45 -26.09 -6.17
N ARG A 11 5.78 -26.78 -5.07
CA ARG A 11 4.80 -27.42 -4.19
C ARG A 11 3.68 -26.39 -3.89
N PRO A 12 2.39 -26.73 -3.91
CA PRO A 12 1.30 -25.78 -3.59
C PRO A 12 1.53 -25.04 -2.26
N GLU A 13 2.13 -25.74 -1.29
CA GLU A 13 2.57 -25.18 0.01
C GLU A 13 3.57 -24.01 -0.12
N LEU A 14 4.49 -24.09 -1.09
CA LEU A 14 5.48 -23.04 -1.37
C LEU A 14 4.87 -21.86 -2.12
N TYR A 15 3.82 -22.07 -2.91
CA TYR A 15 3.12 -20.99 -3.60
C TYR A 15 2.49 -20.01 -2.60
N TRP A 16 1.83 -20.51 -1.56
CA TRP A 16 1.21 -19.67 -0.53
C TRP A 16 2.22 -18.91 0.33
N THR A 17 3.35 -19.53 0.69
CA THR A 17 4.42 -18.85 1.44
C THR A 17 5.08 -17.74 0.62
N LEU A 18 5.31 -17.96 -0.67
CA LEU A 18 5.81 -16.94 -1.60
C LEU A 18 4.79 -15.81 -1.81
N LEU A 19 3.50 -16.13 -1.94
CA LEU A 19 2.43 -15.15 -2.09
C LEU A 19 2.25 -14.31 -0.81
N ALA A 20 2.26 -14.96 0.35
CA ALA A 20 2.23 -14.28 1.65
C ALA A 20 3.47 -13.39 1.80
N GLY A 21 4.67 -13.90 1.51
CA GLY A 21 5.90 -13.12 1.53
C GLY A 21 5.82 -11.89 0.61
N LYS A 22 5.37 -12.06 -0.64
CA LYS A 22 5.19 -10.97 -1.61
C LYS A 22 4.12 -9.96 -1.20
N PHE A 23 3.14 -10.37 -0.41
CA PHE A 23 2.11 -9.48 0.09
C PHE A 23 2.56 -8.72 1.34
N TRP A 24 3.32 -9.38 2.22
CA TRP A 24 3.96 -8.77 3.40
C TRP A 24 5.10 -7.83 3.03
N THR A 25 5.76 -8.06 1.89
CA THR A 25 6.65 -7.05 1.32
C THR A 25 5.81 -5.86 0.87
N ILE A 26 5.92 -4.75 1.59
CA ILE A 26 5.51 -3.46 1.08
C ILE A 26 6.35 -3.22 -0.18
N PRO A 27 5.74 -3.01 -1.37
CA PRO A 27 6.52 -2.68 -2.55
C PRO A 27 7.40 -1.45 -2.24
N PRO A 28 8.53 -1.25 -2.95
CA PRO A 28 9.48 -0.18 -2.63
C PRO A 28 8.90 1.24 -2.56
N TYR A 29 7.64 1.42 -2.97
CA TYR A 29 6.84 2.61 -2.69
C TYR A 29 5.35 2.26 -2.64
N SER A 30 4.69 2.51 -1.50
CA SER A 30 3.24 2.33 -1.29
C SER A 30 2.62 3.68 -0.88
N PRO A 31 2.22 4.52 -1.85
CA PRO A 31 1.59 5.82 -1.56
C PRO A 31 0.33 5.69 -0.71
N ASP A 32 -0.35 4.55 -0.82
CA ASP A 32 -1.54 4.21 -0.04
C ASP A 32 -1.25 3.95 1.44
N LEU A 33 0.01 3.72 1.82
CA LEU A 33 0.49 3.50 3.19
C LEU A 33 1.40 4.63 3.70
N ALA A 34 1.60 5.70 2.93
CA ALA A 34 2.36 6.86 3.36
C ALA A 34 1.40 8.00 3.75
N PRO A 35 1.29 8.37 5.04
CA PRO A 35 0.43 9.48 5.46
C PRO A 35 0.77 10.80 4.78
N SER A 36 2.05 11.01 4.43
CA SER A 36 2.47 12.13 3.60
C SER A 36 1.73 12.17 2.27
N ASP A 37 1.59 11.03 1.59
CA ASP A 37 1.02 10.94 0.25
C ASP A 37 -0.51 10.95 0.26
N PHE A 38 -1.16 10.13 1.10
CA PHE A 38 -2.61 10.01 1.07
C PHE A 38 -3.36 11.08 1.88
N HIS A 39 -2.68 11.75 2.81
CA HIS A 39 -3.28 12.76 3.70
C HIS A 39 -2.65 14.14 3.48
N LEU A 40 -1.38 14.33 3.88
CA LEU A 40 -0.75 15.65 3.91
C LEU A 40 -0.71 16.32 2.52
N PHE A 41 -0.08 15.67 1.56
CA PHE A 41 0.09 16.20 0.20
C PHE A 41 -1.22 16.27 -0.57
N ARG A 42 -2.22 15.46 -0.20
CA ARG A 42 -3.55 15.57 -0.79
C ARG A 42 -4.17 16.92 -0.47
N HIS A 43 -4.14 17.33 0.78
CA HIS A 43 -4.69 18.62 1.20
C HIS A 43 -3.79 19.79 0.79
N LEU A 44 -2.48 19.65 0.90
CA LEU A 44 -1.54 20.69 0.47
C LEU A 44 -1.66 21.00 -1.03
N LYS A 45 -1.76 19.97 -1.89
CA LYS A 45 -1.97 20.18 -3.33
C LYS A 45 -3.28 20.91 -3.63
N HIS A 46 -4.32 20.67 -2.84
CA HIS A 46 -5.58 21.38 -2.99
C HIS A 46 -5.44 22.86 -2.60
N HIS A 47 -4.73 23.15 -1.51
CA HIS A 47 -4.46 24.51 -1.06
C HIS A 47 -3.61 25.31 -2.05
N LEU A 48 -2.56 24.69 -2.61
CA LEU A 48 -1.68 25.33 -3.59
C LEU A 48 -2.32 25.42 -4.99
N GLY A 49 -3.34 24.61 -5.25
CA GLY A 49 -3.95 24.49 -6.57
C GLY A 49 -4.59 25.79 -7.04
N GLY A 50 -4.22 26.22 -8.26
CA GLY A 50 -4.78 27.43 -8.89
C GLY A 50 -4.06 28.74 -8.53
N ASN A 51 -3.14 28.71 -7.57
CA ASN A 51 -2.31 29.86 -7.24
C ASN A 51 -1.12 29.96 -8.20
N HIS A 52 -0.72 31.19 -8.52
CA HIS A 52 0.55 31.48 -9.19
C HIS A 52 1.47 32.15 -8.17
N TYR A 53 2.68 31.63 -8.05
CA TYR A 53 3.72 32.14 -7.17
C TYR A 53 4.84 32.73 -8.04
N SER A 54 5.43 33.84 -7.61
CA SER A 54 6.40 34.58 -8.43
C SER A 54 7.79 33.93 -8.37
N ASP A 55 8.12 33.34 -7.22
CA ASP A 55 9.38 32.67 -6.96
C ASP A 55 9.24 31.53 -5.92
N ASP A 56 10.37 30.89 -5.61
CA ASP A 56 10.43 29.77 -4.67
C ASP A 56 10.18 30.20 -3.22
N GLU A 57 10.47 31.45 -2.84
CA GLU A 57 10.23 31.94 -1.48
C GLU A 57 8.73 32.12 -1.24
N ASP A 58 8.00 32.63 -2.22
CA ASP A 58 6.54 32.71 -2.20
C ASP A 58 5.91 31.32 -1.94
N VAL A 59 6.40 30.28 -2.63
CA VAL A 59 5.92 28.90 -2.44
C VAL A 59 6.28 28.38 -1.04
N LYS A 60 7.51 28.60 -0.57
CA LYS A 60 7.96 28.17 0.77
C LYS A 60 7.11 28.82 1.87
N THR A 61 6.83 30.11 1.75
CA THR A 61 5.97 30.83 2.69
C THR A 61 4.56 30.26 2.67
N ALA A 62 3.95 30.06 1.50
CA ALA A 62 2.61 29.48 1.39
C ALA A 62 2.52 28.08 2.03
N VAL A 63 3.48 27.20 1.75
CA VAL A 63 3.54 25.85 2.34
C VAL A 63 3.72 25.92 3.85
N THR A 64 4.63 26.76 4.34
CA THR A 64 4.93 26.86 5.78
C THR A 64 3.77 27.44 6.56
N SER A 65 3.14 28.50 6.04
CA SER A 65 1.93 29.09 6.61
C SER A 65 0.81 28.04 6.69
N TRP A 66 0.53 27.36 5.58
CA TRP A 66 -0.51 26.32 5.56
C TRP A 66 -0.26 25.20 6.58
N LEU A 67 0.97 24.72 6.70
CA LEU A 67 1.34 23.70 7.70
C LEU A 67 1.13 24.17 9.13
N SER A 68 1.43 25.44 9.42
CA SER A 68 1.26 26.04 10.74
C SER A 68 -0.20 26.30 11.12
N GLU A 69 -1.08 26.43 10.13
CA GLU A 69 -2.52 26.62 10.32
C GLU A 69 -3.25 25.30 10.63
N GLN A 70 -2.66 24.14 10.32
CA GLN A 70 -3.31 22.86 10.55
C GLN A 70 -3.39 22.54 12.05
N ALA A 71 -4.59 22.16 12.51
CA ALA A 71 -4.79 21.70 13.88
C ALA A 71 -4.05 20.38 14.14
N ALA A 72 -3.71 20.10 15.40
CA ALA A 72 -3.09 18.83 15.79
C ALA A 72 -3.93 17.60 15.36
N SER A 73 -5.27 17.73 15.41
CA SER A 73 -6.21 16.69 14.98
C SER A 73 -6.08 16.35 13.49
N PHE A 74 -5.66 17.28 12.64
CA PHE A 74 -5.42 17.01 11.22
C PHE A 74 -4.30 15.98 11.05
N TYR A 75 -3.18 16.15 11.76
CA TYR A 75 -2.07 15.21 11.71
C TYR A 75 -2.43 13.86 12.35
N GLU A 76 -3.15 13.91 13.48
CA GLU A 76 -3.65 12.73 14.16
C GLU A 76 -4.55 11.88 13.25
N GLU A 77 -5.49 12.51 12.53
CA GLU A 77 -6.38 11.83 11.58
C GLU A 77 -5.58 11.09 10.50
N GLY A 78 -4.53 11.73 9.95
CA GLY A 78 -3.66 11.10 8.95
C GLY A 78 -2.96 9.84 9.49
N ILE A 79 -2.51 9.88 10.74
CA ILE A 79 -1.88 8.73 11.42
C ILE A 79 -2.91 7.65 11.75
N GLN A 80 -4.09 8.01 12.25
CA GLN A 80 -5.15 7.04 12.56
C GLN A 80 -5.65 6.33 11.29
N ASN A 81 -5.75 7.05 10.17
CA ASN A 81 -6.10 6.48 8.88
C ASN A 81 -5.05 5.46 8.37
N LEU A 82 -3.79 5.55 8.81
CA LEU A 82 -2.77 4.56 8.50
C LEU A 82 -3.16 3.18 9.05
N VAL A 83 -3.64 3.12 10.30
CA VAL A 83 -4.08 1.88 10.94
C VAL A 83 -5.23 1.23 10.15
N VAL A 84 -6.21 2.03 9.75
CA VAL A 84 -7.35 1.56 8.93
C VAL A 84 -6.87 0.99 7.59
N ARG A 85 -5.92 1.68 6.93
CA ARG A 85 -5.36 1.25 5.65
C ARG A 85 -4.54 -0.04 5.77
N TYR A 86 -3.75 -0.19 6.84
CA TYR A 86 -3.06 -1.43 7.14
C TYR A 86 -4.05 -2.58 7.38
N ASN A 87 -5.08 -2.37 8.19
CA ASN A 87 -6.12 -3.39 8.43
C ASN A 87 -6.83 -3.80 7.13
N LYS A 88 -7.09 -2.85 6.23
CA LYS A 88 -7.64 -3.14 4.90
C LYS A 88 -6.68 -3.99 4.04
N ARG A 89 -5.37 -3.75 4.13
CA ARG A 89 -4.36 -4.59 3.46
C ARG A 89 -4.31 -5.99 4.07
N LEU A 90 -4.30 -6.11 5.39
CA LEU A 90 -4.29 -7.40 6.09
C LEU A 90 -5.54 -8.25 5.81
N SER A 91 -6.72 -7.64 5.81
CA SER A 91 -7.97 -8.35 5.49
C SER A 91 -7.99 -8.88 4.05
N LYS A 92 -7.50 -8.11 3.08
CA LYS A 92 -7.33 -8.58 1.71
C LYS A 92 -6.38 -9.77 1.64
N LEU A 93 -5.25 -9.75 2.36
CA LEU A 93 -4.37 -10.91 2.44
C LEU A 93 -5.10 -12.14 2.96
N GLY A 94 -5.80 -12.00 4.09
CA GLY A 94 -6.53 -13.08 4.71
C GLY A 94 -7.56 -13.70 3.75
N SER A 95 -8.25 -12.89 2.95
CA SER A 95 -9.17 -13.39 1.93
C SER A 95 -8.47 -14.15 0.79
N LEU A 96 -7.31 -13.67 0.34
CA LEU A 96 -6.54 -14.32 -0.73
C LEU A 96 -5.97 -15.67 -0.28
N LEU A 97 -5.47 -15.75 0.95
CA LEU A 97 -4.95 -16.99 1.53
C LEU A 97 -6.06 -18.03 1.73
N LYS A 98 -7.21 -17.63 2.29
CA LYS A 98 -8.37 -18.52 2.47
C LYS A 98 -8.87 -19.06 1.14
N ASN A 99 -9.01 -18.20 0.13
CA ASN A 99 -9.42 -18.64 -1.20
C ASN A 99 -8.41 -19.65 -1.76
N GLY A 100 -7.12 -19.39 -1.54
CA GLY A 100 -6.05 -20.28 -1.94
C GLY A 100 -6.06 -21.67 -1.31
N GLU A 101 -6.23 -21.73 0.00
CA GLU A 101 -6.37 -22.98 0.75
C GLU A 101 -7.57 -23.79 0.26
N MET A 102 -8.70 -23.13 0.00
CA MET A 102 -9.90 -23.77 -0.56
C MET A 102 -9.64 -24.42 -1.93
N TYR A 103 -8.87 -23.74 -2.81
CA TYR A 103 -8.50 -24.32 -4.10
C TYR A 103 -7.56 -25.52 -3.93
N ALA A 104 -6.55 -25.42 -3.07
CA ALA A 104 -5.61 -26.52 -2.81
C ALA A 104 -6.31 -27.75 -2.20
N GLU A 105 -7.28 -27.55 -1.30
CA GLU A 105 -8.07 -28.63 -0.72
C GLU A 105 -9.00 -29.27 -1.76
N SER A 106 -9.52 -28.49 -2.71
CA SER A 106 -10.31 -29.02 -3.82
C SER A 106 -9.47 -29.87 -4.78
N GLU A 107 -8.26 -29.44 -5.16
CA GLU A 107 -7.38 -30.20 -6.05
C GLU A 107 -6.93 -31.53 -5.40
N ASN A 108 -6.61 -31.52 -4.10
CA ASN A 108 -6.29 -32.74 -3.35
C ASN A 108 -7.47 -33.72 -3.26
N LYS A 109 -8.71 -33.22 -3.28
CA LYS A 109 -9.93 -34.04 -3.20
C LYS A 109 -10.36 -34.61 -4.55
N PHE A 110 -10.01 -33.94 -5.65
CA PHE A 110 -10.39 -34.34 -7.02
C PHE A 110 -9.28 -35.01 -7.82
N GLY A 111 -8.05 -35.11 -7.29
CA GLY A 111 -7.02 -36.04 -7.75
C GLY A 111 -6.61 -35.90 -9.22
N PHE A 112 -5.92 -34.81 -9.54
CA PHE A 112 -5.06 -34.71 -10.73
C PHE A 112 -3.59 -34.95 -10.36
#